data_AF-A0AAE8W367-F1
#
_entry.id   AF-A0AAE8W367-F1
#
_cell.length_a   1.000
_cell.length_b   1.000
_cell.length_c   1.000
_cell.angle_alpha   90.00
_cell.angle_beta   90.00
_cell.angle_gamma   90.00
#
_symmetry.space_group_name_H-M   'P 1'
#
loop_
_entity.id
_entity.type
_entity.pdbx_description
1 polymer ?
#
loop_
_entity_poly.entity_id
_entity_poly.type
_entity_poly.pdbx_seq_one_letter_code
_entity_poly.pdbx_strand_id
1 'polypeptide(L)'
;MLGCLTTPIGRKFGIQWLMYPGRRLYRRMVDAAAEQAAERDENTRKTLREQEAAADAEATEDGTGGIADQVERPAANVPTPAPSKVSEGEHVSGFRFEEAAEEMEQAANSYDPENAMEILAMVEGLPAALTSVANVMKILAERSDSEFPLEKEVADGFNDIFGAVMSAVAVAEDMGPLFRQAHEQDIARHEDPRNGPEAEKGWNV
;
A
#
# COMPACT_ATOMS: atom_id res chain seq x y z
N MET A 1 -31.50 -27.56 22.64
CA MET A 1 -32.45 -28.19 23.60
C MET A 1 -32.12 -29.63 24.00
N LEU A 2 -31.33 -30.41 23.24
CA LEU A 2 -30.99 -31.81 23.56
C LEU A 2 -30.30 -32.03 24.92
N GLY A 3 -29.46 -31.09 25.38
CA GLY A 3 -28.74 -31.21 26.66
C GLY A 3 -29.63 -31.15 27.90
N CYS A 4 -30.81 -30.51 27.81
CA CYS A 4 -31.73 -30.33 28.95
C CYS A 4 -32.46 -31.63 29.31
N LEU A 5 -32.67 -32.53 28.34
CA LEU A 5 -33.34 -33.81 28.53
C LEU A 5 -32.34 -34.96 28.78
N THR A 6 -31.22 -34.95 28.07
CA THR A 6 -30.24 -36.06 28.09
C THR A 6 -29.38 -36.07 29.36
N THR A 7 -28.99 -34.90 29.86
CA THR A 7 -28.12 -34.77 31.05
C THR A 7 -28.76 -35.30 32.34
N PRO A 8 -30.03 -34.99 32.70
CA PRO A 8 -30.66 -35.56 33.89
C PRO A 8 -30.89 -37.08 33.78
N ILE A 9 -31.19 -37.60 32.59
CA ILE A 9 -31.31 -39.04 32.34
C ILE A 9 -29.96 -39.74 32.51
N GLY A 10 -28.89 -39.20 31.91
CA GLY A 10 -27.53 -39.71 32.08
C GLY A 10 -27.11 -39.75 33.55
N ARG A 11 -27.42 -38.71 34.33
CA ARG A 11 -27.10 -38.63 35.77
C ARG A 11 -27.84 -39.66 36.61
N LYS A 12 -29.09 -39.96 36.26
CA LYS A 12 -29.92 -40.94 36.97
C LYS A 12 -29.49 -42.39 36.73
N PHE A 13 -28.99 -42.72 35.54
CA PHE A 13 -28.57 -44.07 35.17
C PHE A 13 -27.04 -44.28 35.19
N GLY A 14 -26.26 -43.29 35.63
CA GLY A 14 -24.79 -43.37 35.68
C GLY A 14 -24.10 -43.38 34.31
N ILE A 15 -24.81 -42.99 33.25
CA ILE A 15 -24.33 -43.09 31.87
C ILE A 15 -23.67 -41.77 31.46
N GLN A 16 -22.33 -41.73 31.54
CA GLN A 16 -21.53 -40.51 31.35
C GLN A 16 -21.60 -39.91 29.94
N TRP A 17 -21.83 -40.71 28.90
CA TRP A 17 -21.86 -40.22 27.51
C TRP A 17 -23.13 -39.44 27.15
N LEU A 18 -24.22 -39.63 27.92
CA LEU A 18 -25.47 -38.88 27.80
C LEU A 18 -25.41 -37.51 28.52
N MET A 19 -24.36 -37.27 29.32
CA MET A 19 -24.19 -36.01 30.03
C MET A 19 -23.48 -34.97 29.14
N TYR A 20 -24.10 -33.80 29.00
CA TYR A 20 -23.54 -32.65 28.28
C TYR A 20 -23.12 -32.90 26.81
N PRO A 21 -23.97 -33.52 25.97
CA PRO A 21 -23.61 -33.84 24.59
C PRO A 21 -23.25 -32.60 23.77
N GLY A 22 -23.94 -31.47 24.00
CA GLY A 22 -23.67 -30.21 23.32
C GLY A 22 -22.28 -29.63 23.63
N ARG A 23 -21.81 -29.73 24.88
CA ARG A 23 -20.48 -29.21 25.27
C ARG A 23 -19.34 -30.05 24.66
N ARG A 24 -19.55 -31.36 24.51
CA ARG A 24 -18.58 -32.26 23.87
C ARG A 24 -18.50 -32.01 22.36
N LEU A 25 -19.65 -31.84 21.71
CA LEU A 25 -19.71 -31.50 20.29
C LEU A 25 -19.06 -30.14 20.02
N TYR A 26 -19.38 -29.12 20.82
CA TYR A 26 -18.79 -27.80 20.72
C TYR A 26 -17.26 -27.85 20.85
N ARG A 27 -16.72 -28.56 21.85
CA ARG A 27 -15.28 -28.75 21.99
C ARG A 27 -14.65 -29.37 20.76
N ARG A 28 -15.22 -30.47 20.24
CA ARG A 28 -14.71 -31.09 19.01
C ARG A 28 -14.70 -30.17 17.81
N MET A 29 -15.73 -29.34 17.64
CA MET A 29 -15.77 -28.37 16.54
C MET A 29 -14.72 -27.27 16.71
N VAL A 30 -14.52 -26.77 17.93
CA VAL A 30 -13.50 -25.76 18.23
C VAL A 30 -12.08 -26.33 18.06
N ASP A 31 -11.84 -27.55 18.55
CA ASP A 31 -10.55 -28.23 18.42
C ASP A 31 -10.22 -28.45 16.93
N ALA A 32 -11.19 -28.95 16.14
CA ALA A 32 -11.00 -29.14 14.69
C ALA A 32 -10.77 -27.81 13.94
N ALA A 33 -11.47 -26.74 14.33
CA ALA A 33 -11.25 -25.41 13.73
C ALA A 33 -9.86 -24.85 14.08
N ALA A 34 -9.37 -25.09 15.30
CA ALA A 34 -8.03 -24.69 15.72
C ALA A 34 -6.94 -25.45 14.94
N GLU A 35 -7.11 -26.76 14.71
CA GLU A 35 -6.21 -27.57 13.87
C GLU A 35 -6.16 -27.04 12.43
N GLN A 36 -7.32 -26.73 11.83
CA GLN A 36 -7.38 -26.16 10.48
C GLN A 36 -6.76 -24.77 10.38
N ALA A 37 -6.89 -23.94 11.41
CA ALA A 37 -6.24 -22.64 11.45
C ALA A 37 -4.71 -22.79 11.52
N ALA A 38 -4.21 -23.68 12.39
CA ALA A 38 -2.79 -23.96 12.50
C ALA A 38 -2.19 -24.49 11.18
N GLU A 39 -2.90 -25.39 10.49
CA GLU A 39 -2.45 -25.93 9.20
C GLU A 39 -2.40 -24.83 8.12
N ARG A 40 -3.39 -23.94 8.07
CA ARG A 40 -3.37 -22.79 7.14
C ARG A 40 -2.21 -21.85 7.43
N ASP A 41 -1.99 -21.49 8.69
CA ASP A 41 -0.90 -20.60 9.09
C ASP A 41 0.48 -21.21 8.78
N GLU A 42 0.65 -22.52 8.98
CA GLU A 42 1.87 -23.22 8.61
C GLU A 42 2.10 -23.22 7.09
N ASN A 43 1.06 -23.43 6.30
CA ASN A 43 1.14 -23.39 4.84
C ASN A 43 1.48 -21.98 4.35
N THR A 44 0.83 -20.93 4.87
CA THR A 44 1.16 -19.54 4.55
C THR A 44 2.62 -19.23 4.88
N ARG A 45 3.13 -19.65 6.04
CA ARG A 45 4.55 -19.46 6.41
C ARG A 45 5.52 -20.22 5.50
N LYS A 46 5.14 -21.39 4.97
CA LYS A 46 5.96 -22.12 4.00
C LYS A 46 6.00 -21.38 2.67
N THR A 47 4.85 -20.95 2.16
CA THR A 47 4.76 -20.17 0.92
C THR A 47 5.54 -18.86 1.01
N LEU A 48 5.44 -18.14 2.13
CA LEU A 48 6.21 -16.91 2.34
C LEU A 48 7.71 -17.18 2.28
N ARG A 49 8.20 -18.21 2.98
CA ARG A 49 9.62 -18.60 2.93
C ARG A 49 10.10 -19.01 1.53
N GLU A 50 9.26 -19.65 0.74
CA GLU A 50 9.58 -20.00 -0.65
C GLU A 50 9.66 -18.76 -1.55
N GLN A 51 8.74 -17.80 -1.36
CA GLN A 51 8.76 -16.52 -2.08
C GLN A 51 9.96 -15.65 -1.71
N GLU A 52 10.28 -15.55 -0.41
CA GLU A 52 11.47 -14.84 0.07
C GLU A 52 12.75 -15.45 -0.52
N ALA A 53 12.88 -16.79 -0.51
CA ALA A 53 14.03 -17.46 -1.09
C ALA A 53 14.14 -17.28 -2.62
N ALA A 54 13.01 -17.19 -3.33
CA ALA A 54 13.00 -16.89 -4.76
C ALA A 54 13.42 -15.45 -5.05
N ALA A 55 12.94 -14.48 -4.27
CA ALA A 55 13.31 -13.08 -4.40
C ALA A 55 14.80 -12.85 -4.11
N ASP A 56 15.35 -13.49 -3.06
CA ASP A 56 16.78 -13.42 -2.75
C ASP A 56 17.64 -14.01 -3.89
N ALA A 57 17.19 -15.10 -4.53
CA ALA A 57 17.89 -15.69 -5.67
C ALA A 57 17.88 -14.77 -6.89
N GLU A 58 16.75 -14.13 -7.21
CA GLU A 58 16.60 -13.17 -8.30
C GLU A 58 17.51 -11.94 -8.07
N ALA A 59 17.56 -11.42 -6.84
CA ALA A 59 18.45 -10.31 -6.47
C ALA A 59 19.94 -10.65 -6.63
N THR A 60 20.36 -11.91 -6.37
CA THR A 60 21.74 -12.34 -6.62
C THR A 60 22.10 -12.50 -8.09
N GLU A 61 21.14 -12.84 -8.97
CA GLU A 61 21.40 -12.93 -10.42
C GLU A 61 21.56 -11.54 -11.04
N ASP A 62 20.70 -10.57 -10.69
CA ASP A 62 20.70 -9.23 -11.28
C ASP A 62 21.94 -8.39 -10.87
N GLY A 63 22.54 -8.68 -9.71
CA GLY A 63 23.74 -7.98 -9.21
C GLY A 63 25.07 -8.36 -9.87
N THR A 64 25.11 -9.36 -10.77
CA THR A 64 26.35 -9.83 -11.42
C THR A 64 26.52 -9.37 -12.88
N GLY A 65 25.53 -8.67 -13.43
CA GLY A 65 25.47 -8.21 -14.82
C GLY A 65 26.10 -6.84 -15.10
N GLY A 66 27.42 -6.71 -14.99
CA GLY A 66 28.22 -5.90 -15.94
C GLY A 66 27.93 -4.40 -16.13
N ILE A 67 27.36 -3.67 -15.17
CA ILE A 67 27.11 -2.21 -15.35
C ILE A 67 28.42 -1.39 -15.28
N ALA A 68 29.48 -1.91 -14.66
CA ALA A 68 30.73 -1.18 -14.48
C ALA A 68 31.65 -1.13 -15.74
N ASP A 69 31.39 -1.93 -16.78
CA ASP A 69 32.37 -2.16 -17.87
C ASP A 69 31.97 -1.54 -19.23
N GLN A 70 30.87 -0.80 -19.33
CA GLN A 70 30.38 -0.23 -20.60
C GLN A 70 30.57 1.29 -20.79
N VAL A 71 31.28 1.97 -19.89
CA VAL A 71 31.48 3.44 -20.01
C VAL A 71 32.93 3.77 -20.36
N GLU A 72 33.21 3.94 -21.65
CA GLU A 72 34.50 4.46 -22.12
C GLU A 72 34.52 5.99 -22.07
N ARG A 73 35.38 6.55 -21.21
CA ARG A 73 35.56 8.00 -21.01
C ARG A 73 36.36 8.60 -22.17
N PRO A 74 35.91 9.69 -22.83
CA PRO A 74 36.70 10.35 -23.84
C PRO A 74 37.90 11.10 -23.24
N ALA A 75 39.09 10.87 -23.81
CA ALA A 75 40.33 11.57 -23.47
C ALA A 75 40.43 12.90 -24.26
N ALA A 76 39.76 13.95 -23.80
CA ALA A 76 40.03 15.30 -24.29
C ALA A 76 39.83 16.32 -23.17
N ASN A 77 40.93 17.00 -22.83
CA ASN A 77 40.98 18.11 -21.88
C ASN A 77 40.40 19.36 -22.58
N VAL A 78 39.16 19.73 -22.25
CA VAL A 78 38.50 20.90 -22.85
C VAL A 78 38.93 22.17 -22.08
N PRO A 79 39.43 23.24 -22.74
CA PRO A 79 39.82 24.45 -22.04
C PRO A 79 38.60 25.19 -21.44
N THR A 80 38.70 25.54 -20.16
CA THR A 80 37.72 26.36 -19.43
C THR A 80 37.55 27.74 -20.08
N PRO A 81 36.33 28.16 -20.48
CA PRO A 81 36.08 29.55 -20.90
C PRO A 81 36.10 30.49 -19.69
N ALA A 82 36.66 31.69 -19.87
CA ALA A 82 36.70 32.74 -18.85
C ALA A 82 35.28 33.11 -18.35
N PRO A 83 35.12 33.55 -17.08
CA PRO A 83 33.81 33.85 -16.51
C PRO A 83 33.20 35.08 -17.18
N SER A 84 32.19 34.83 -18.02
CA SER A 84 31.28 35.86 -18.51
C SER A 84 30.51 36.44 -17.32
N LYS A 85 30.56 37.77 -17.17
CA LYS A 85 29.72 38.51 -16.21
C LYS A 85 28.26 38.13 -16.43
N VAL A 86 27.71 37.35 -15.51
CA VAL A 86 26.28 37.03 -15.49
C VAL A 86 25.58 38.34 -15.13
N SER A 87 24.84 38.87 -16.10
CA SER A 87 23.82 39.88 -15.85
C SER A 87 22.83 39.28 -14.86
N GLU A 88 22.53 39.98 -13.76
CA GLU A 88 21.37 39.69 -12.91
C GLU A 88 20.12 39.79 -13.78
N GLY A 89 19.76 38.68 -14.42
CA GLY A 89 18.48 38.49 -15.06
C GLY A 89 17.48 38.16 -13.96
N GLU A 90 16.59 39.12 -13.70
CA GLU A 90 15.15 38.92 -13.52
C GLU A 90 14.75 37.56 -12.93
N HIS A 91 14.37 37.57 -11.64
CA HIS A 91 13.85 36.44 -10.85
C HIS A 91 13.25 35.31 -11.70
N VAL A 92 14.01 34.22 -11.86
CA VAL A 92 13.45 32.96 -12.36
C VAL A 92 12.51 32.43 -11.29
N SER A 93 11.22 32.64 -11.50
CA SER A 93 10.13 31.92 -10.84
C SER A 93 10.22 30.44 -11.27
N GLY A 94 11.15 29.69 -10.67
CA GLY A 94 11.35 28.27 -10.92
C GLY A 94 10.32 27.41 -10.17
N PHE A 95 10.10 26.19 -10.66
CA PHE A 95 9.35 25.15 -9.95
C PHE A 95 9.94 24.93 -8.54
N ARG A 96 9.08 24.99 -7.52
CA ARG A 96 9.42 24.76 -6.11
C ARG A 96 8.58 23.61 -5.58
N PHE A 97 9.24 22.59 -5.05
CA PHE A 97 8.55 21.44 -4.46
C PHE A 97 7.70 21.85 -3.28
N GLU A 98 8.20 22.80 -2.48
CA GLU A 98 7.58 23.27 -1.26
C GLU A 98 6.24 23.94 -1.55
N GLU A 99 6.14 24.75 -2.61
CA GLU A 99 4.90 25.44 -2.97
C GLU A 99 3.80 24.44 -3.39
N ALA A 100 4.14 23.47 -4.25
CA ALA A 100 3.20 22.43 -4.66
C ALA A 100 2.81 21.49 -3.49
N ALA A 101 3.75 21.21 -2.59
CA ALA A 101 3.49 20.43 -1.39
C ALA A 101 2.63 21.20 -0.38
N GLU A 102 2.87 22.50 -0.21
CA GLU A 102 2.06 23.40 0.63
C GLU A 102 0.62 23.49 0.11
N GLU A 103 0.41 23.55 -1.20
CA GLU A 103 -0.94 23.50 -1.78
C GLU A 103 -1.65 22.17 -1.46
N MET A 104 -0.94 21.05 -1.56
CA MET A 104 -1.46 19.72 -1.20
C MET A 104 -1.78 19.63 0.30
N GLU A 105 -0.91 20.16 1.16
CA GLU A 105 -1.09 20.19 2.61
C GLU A 105 -2.26 21.09 3.01
N GLN A 106 -2.43 22.25 2.37
CA GLN A 106 -3.57 23.14 2.59
C GLN A 106 -4.87 22.47 2.18
N ALA A 107 -4.91 21.80 1.02
CA ALA A 107 -6.07 21.04 0.56
C ALA A 107 -6.45 19.98 1.61
N ALA A 108 -5.48 19.22 2.11
CA ALA A 108 -5.70 18.22 3.16
C ALA A 108 -6.21 18.81 4.49
N ASN A 109 -5.67 19.96 4.92
CA ASN A 109 -6.12 20.63 6.15
C ASN A 109 -7.56 21.17 6.05
N SER A 110 -7.98 21.57 4.85
CA SER A 110 -9.33 22.06 4.58
C SER A 110 -10.33 20.98 4.18
N TYR A 111 -9.88 19.73 4.09
CA TYR A 111 -10.70 18.61 3.63
C TYR A 111 -11.76 18.25 4.67
N ASP A 112 -13.02 18.42 4.30
CA ASP A 112 -14.20 18.10 5.11
C ASP A 112 -15.15 17.22 4.28
N PRO A 113 -14.93 15.89 4.24
CA PRO A 113 -15.70 14.99 3.39
C PRO A 113 -17.16 14.91 3.82
N GLU A 114 -18.08 14.98 2.86
CA GLU A 114 -19.51 14.93 3.15
C GLU A 114 -20.01 13.51 3.46
N ASN A 115 -19.36 12.49 2.89
CA ASN A 115 -19.74 11.09 3.08
C ASN A 115 -18.56 10.12 2.87
N ALA A 116 -18.76 8.86 3.30
CA ALA A 116 -17.73 7.82 3.23
C ALA A 116 -17.33 7.44 1.79
N MET A 117 -18.18 7.68 0.79
CA MET A 117 -17.86 7.40 -0.62
C MET A 117 -16.87 8.41 -1.19
N GLU A 118 -16.88 9.65 -0.71
CA GLU A 118 -15.86 10.65 -1.05
C GLU A 118 -14.48 10.23 -0.54
N ILE A 119 -14.43 9.71 0.69
CA ILE A 119 -13.20 9.17 1.29
C ILE A 119 -12.72 7.95 0.51
N LEU A 120 -13.63 7.05 0.11
CA LEU A 120 -13.28 5.90 -0.73
C LEU A 120 -12.65 6.35 -2.06
N ALA A 121 -13.25 7.32 -2.75
CA ALA A 121 -12.72 7.85 -4.00
C ALA A 121 -11.34 8.49 -3.81
N MET A 122 -11.12 9.21 -2.71
CA MET A 122 -9.81 9.75 -2.36
C MET A 122 -8.77 8.63 -2.16
N VAL A 123 -9.12 7.58 -1.39
CA VAL A 123 -8.22 6.44 -1.12
C VAL A 123 -7.91 5.67 -2.41
N GLU A 124 -8.91 5.42 -3.27
CA GLU A 124 -8.72 4.77 -4.57
C GLU A 124 -7.90 5.63 -5.56
N GLY A 125 -7.92 6.95 -5.41
CA GLY A 125 -7.12 7.89 -6.21
C GLY A 125 -5.67 8.05 -5.75
N LEU A 126 -5.33 7.62 -4.53
CA LEU A 126 -4.02 7.83 -3.92
C LEU A 126 -2.85 7.20 -4.72
N PRO A 127 -2.95 5.98 -5.28
CA PRO A 127 -1.87 5.40 -6.10
C PRO A 127 -1.54 6.27 -7.33
N ALA A 128 -2.56 6.83 -7.99
CA ALA A 128 -2.36 7.70 -9.15
C ALA A 128 -1.72 9.04 -8.76
N ALA A 129 -2.10 9.61 -7.62
CA ALA A 129 -1.49 10.83 -7.09
C ALA A 129 0.00 10.62 -6.76
N LEU A 130 0.32 9.54 -6.04
CA LEU A 130 1.72 9.20 -5.69
C LEU A 130 2.55 8.87 -6.93
N THR A 131 1.98 8.17 -7.91
CA THR A 131 2.63 7.94 -9.22
C THR A 131 2.96 9.25 -9.93
N SER A 132 2.09 10.25 -9.84
CA SER A 132 2.34 11.57 -10.43
C SER A 132 3.51 12.29 -9.75
N VAL A 133 3.61 12.18 -8.41
CA VAL A 133 4.77 12.69 -7.65
C VAL A 133 6.05 11.94 -8.03
N ALA A 134 6.00 10.61 -8.17
CA ALA A 134 7.14 9.82 -8.63
C ALA A 134 7.63 10.30 -10.01
N ASN A 135 6.71 10.51 -10.95
CA ASN A 135 7.04 10.99 -12.29
C ASN A 135 7.77 12.34 -12.29
N VAL A 136 7.53 13.23 -11.31
CA VAL A 136 8.31 14.47 -11.16
C VAL A 136 9.80 14.16 -10.94
N MET A 137 10.11 13.20 -10.06
CA MET A 137 11.50 12.80 -9.78
C MET A 137 12.16 12.17 -11.00
N LYS A 138 11.41 11.33 -11.74
CA LYS A 138 11.88 10.77 -13.01
C LYS A 138 12.21 11.85 -14.04
N ILE A 139 11.33 12.83 -14.23
CA ILE A 139 11.55 13.95 -15.16
C ILE A 139 12.79 14.75 -14.76
N LEU A 140 13.01 14.99 -13.47
CA LEU A 140 14.16 15.73 -12.98
C LEU A 140 15.47 14.93 -13.13
N ALA A 141 15.45 13.62 -12.92
CA ALA A 141 16.58 12.74 -13.22
C ALA A 141 16.96 12.83 -14.71
N GLU A 142 15.99 12.64 -15.62
CA GLU A 142 16.20 12.70 -17.07
C GLU A 142 16.74 14.06 -17.55
N ARG A 143 16.25 15.15 -16.94
CA ARG A 143 16.72 16.51 -17.25
C ARG A 143 18.04 16.85 -16.57
N SER A 144 18.38 16.22 -15.44
CA SER A 144 19.66 16.44 -14.76
C SER A 144 20.86 15.98 -15.57
N ASP A 145 20.71 14.91 -16.35
CA ASP A 145 21.77 14.39 -17.21
C ASP A 145 22.08 15.28 -18.43
N SER A 146 21.16 16.17 -18.82
CA SER A 146 21.23 16.91 -20.09
C SER A 146 21.15 18.42 -19.95
N GLU A 147 20.40 18.95 -18.99
CA GLU A 147 20.05 20.37 -18.88
C GLU A 147 20.59 21.04 -17.60
N PHE A 148 20.89 20.28 -16.54
CA PHE A 148 21.36 20.85 -15.27
C PHE A 148 22.83 20.50 -14.99
N PRO A 149 23.66 21.44 -14.52
CA PRO A 149 25.04 21.17 -14.12
C PRO A 149 25.08 20.54 -12.73
N LEU A 150 24.54 19.32 -12.60
CA LEU A 150 24.51 18.57 -11.35
C LEU A 150 25.63 17.52 -11.33
N GLU A 151 26.20 17.31 -10.13
CA GLU A 151 27.09 16.17 -9.89
C GLU A 151 26.29 14.86 -9.95
N LYS A 152 26.93 13.79 -10.43
CA LYS A 152 26.27 12.50 -10.69
C LYS A 152 25.53 11.96 -9.47
N GLU A 153 26.12 12.11 -8.29
CA GLU A 153 25.55 11.64 -7.03
C GLU A 153 24.21 12.32 -6.70
N VAL A 154 24.01 13.56 -7.14
CA VAL A 154 22.76 14.31 -6.93
C VAL A 154 21.69 13.88 -7.95
N ALA A 155 22.10 13.64 -9.20
CA ALA A 155 21.23 13.12 -10.25
C ALA A 155 20.70 11.72 -9.90
N ASP A 156 21.59 10.82 -9.45
CA ASP A 156 21.24 9.46 -9.03
C ASP A 156 20.25 9.49 -7.83
N GLY A 157 20.34 10.50 -6.96
CA GLY A 157 19.39 10.70 -5.86
C GLY A 157 17.93 10.90 -6.28
N PHE A 158 17.66 11.47 -7.46
CA PHE A 158 16.29 11.56 -7.98
C PHE A 158 15.73 10.19 -8.37
N ASN A 159 16.57 9.29 -8.90
CA ASN A 159 16.16 7.91 -9.21
C ASN A 159 15.88 7.11 -7.93
N ASP A 160 16.68 7.32 -6.88
CA ASP A 160 16.46 6.68 -5.58
C ASP A 160 15.11 7.11 -4.98
N ILE A 161 14.79 8.42 -5.02
CA ILE A 161 13.51 8.94 -4.54
C ILE A 161 12.37 8.40 -5.40
N PHE A 162 12.52 8.33 -6.73
CA PHE A 162 11.53 7.70 -7.61
C PHE A 162 11.22 6.26 -7.16
N GLY A 163 12.23 5.43 -6.92
CA GLY A 163 12.06 4.06 -6.45
C GLY A 163 11.37 3.98 -5.08
N ALA A 164 11.73 4.87 -4.16
CA ALA A 164 11.10 4.95 -2.84
C ALA A 164 9.62 5.35 -2.93
N VAL A 165 9.26 6.32 -3.78
CA VAL A 165 7.86 6.72 -3.98
C VAL A 165 7.07 5.62 -4.69
N MET A 166 7.65 4.92 -5.67
CA MET A 166 7.01 3.75 -6.30
C MET A 166 6.76 2.61 -5.30
N SER A 167 7.64 2.44 -4.31
CA SER A 167 7.40 1.50 -3.20
C SER A 167 6.20 1.93 -2.35
N ALA A 168 6.03 3.24 -2.12
CA ALA A 168 4.85 3.78 -1.46
C ALA A 168 3.56 3.63 -2.30
N VAL A 169 3.65 3.73 -3.64
CA VAL A 169 2.53 3.46 -4.55
C VAL A 169 2.02 2.03 -4.37
N ALA A 170 2.92 1.03 -4.31
CA ALA A 170 2.54 -0.35 -4.10
C ALA A 170 1.76 -0.56 -2.78
N VAL A 171 2.15 0.13 -1.71
CA VAL A 171 1.39 0.11 -0.44
C VAL A 171 0.03 0.80 -0.59
N ALA A 172 -0.05 1.88 -1.35
CA ALA A 172 -1.30 2.60 -1.60
C ALA A 172 -2.31 1.78 -2.43
N GLU A 173 -1.83 0.91 -3.34
CA GLU A 173 -2.69 0.04 -4.16
C GLU A 173 -3.55 -0.91 -3.31
N ASP A 174 -3.02 -1.35 -2.15
CA ASP A 174 -3.75 -2.21 -1.21
C ASP A 174 -4.82 -1.45 -0.39
N MET A 175 -4.73 -0.13 -0.29
CA MET A 175 -5.61 0.67 0.57
C MET A 175 -7.06 0.69 0.09
N GLY A 176 -7.29 0.76 -1.23
CA GLY A 176 -8.65 0.74 -1.81
C GLY A 176 -9.39 -0.57 -1.51
N PRO A 177 -8.83 -1.75 -1.86
CA PRO A 177 -9.40 -3.05 -1.50
C PRO A 177 -9.62 -3.21 0.01
N LEU A 178 -8.66 -2.78 0.83
CA LEU A 178 -8.77 -2.84 2.29
C LEU A 178 -9.92 -1.96 2.81
N PHE A 179 -10.08 -0.75 2.26
CA PHE A 179 -11.17 0.14 2.61
C PHE A 179 -12.52 -0.49 2.27
N ARG A 180 -12.67 -1.04 1.06
CA ARG A 180 -13.90 -1.73 0.64
C ARG A 180 -14.23 -2.92 1.54
N GLN A 181 -13.23 -3.70 1.93
CA GLN A 181 -13.42 -4.82 2.84
C GLN A 181 -13.87 -4.37 4.24
N ALA A 182 -13.22 -3.33 4.78
CA ALA A 182 -13.52 -2.83 6.12
C ALA A 182 -14.90 -2.15 6.20
N HIS A 183 -15.33 -1.51 5.11
CA HIS A 183 -16.57 -0.73 5.05
C HIS A 183 -17.65 -1.36 4.15
N GLU A 184 -17.57 -2.67 3.89
CA GLU A 184 -18.47 -3.40 2.98
C GLU A 184 -19.96 -3.11 3.26
N GLN A 185 -20.34 -3.08 4.54
CA GLN A 185 -21.73 -2.85 4.95
C GLN A 185 -22.22 -1.43 4.69
N ASP A 186 -21.36 -0.43 4.86
CA ASP A 186 -21.72 0.97 4.68
C ASP A 186 -21.69 1.34 3.19
N ILE A 187 -20.68 0.85 2.45
CA ILE A 187 -20.61 0.97 0.99
C ILE A 187 -21.83 0.30 0.34
N ALA A 188 -22.24 -0.90 0.78
CA ALA A 188 -23.41 -1.57 0.24
C ALA A 188 -24.71 -0.77 0.45
N ARG A 189 -24.83 0.03 1.52
CA ARG A 189 -26.00 0.92 1.74
C ARG A 189 -25.98 2.12 0.79
N HIS A 190 -24.80 2.62 0.44
CA HIS A 190 -24.65 3.72 -0.51
C HIS A 190 -24.77 3.27 -1.98
N GLU A 191 -24.24 2.10 -2.34
CA GLU A 191 -24.24 1.56 -3.71
C GLU A 191 -25.57 0.86 -4.07
N ASP A 192 -26.23 0.19 -3.12
CA ASP A 192 -27.52 -0.50 -3.30
C ASP A 192 -28.53 -0.18 -2.17
N PRO A 193 -29.06 1.06 -2.13
CA PRO A 193 -29.96 1.49 -1.07
C PRO A 193 -31.30 0.73 -1.14
N ARG A 194 -31.64 0.03 -0.05
CA ARG A 194 -32.76 -0.93 0.00
C ARG A 194 -34.13 -0.33 -0.33
N ASN A 195 -34.32 0.95 -0.02
CA ASN A 195 -35.58 1.68 -0.19
C ASN A 195 -35.40 3.00 -0.97
N GLY A 196 -34.30 3.13 -1.71
CA GLY A 196 -33.92 4.37 -2.40
C GLY A 196 -33.25 5.41 -1.48
N PRO A 197 -32.59 6.42 -2.07
CA PRO A 197 -31.69 7.34 -1.36
C PRO A 197 -32.37 8.24 -0.32
N GLU A 198 -33.67 8.53 -0.48
CA GLU A 198 -34.44 9.36 0.47
C GLU A 198 -34.83 8.60 1.75
N ALA A 199 -34.94 7.26 1.69
CA ALA A 199 -35.43 6.45 2.81
C ALA A 199 -34.35 6.11 3.85
N GLU A 200 -33.06 6.26 3.50
CA GLU A 200 -31.95 5.96 4.40
C GLU A 200 -31.45 7.17 5.20
N LYS A 201 -31.79 8.43 4.82
CA LYS A 201 -31.46 9.68 5.56
C LYS A 201 -31.90 9.72 7.04
N GLY A 202 -32.80 8.82 7.46
CA GLY A 202 -33.21 8.68 8.86
C GLY A 202 -32.25 7.86 9.74
N TRP A 203 -31.32 7.15 9.10
CA TRP A 203 -30.11 6.61 9.71
C TRP A 203 -29.00 7.59 9.30
N ASN A 204 -28.01 7.88 10.15
CA ASN A 204 -26.91 8.77 9.76
C ASN A 204 -26.12 8.12 8.60
N VAL A 205 -26.54 8.42 7.38
CA VAL A 205 -25.78 8.28 6.13
C VAL A 205 -25.17 9.62 5.80
#